data_AF-A0AA42PJ96-F1
#
_entry.id   AF-A0AA42PJ96-F1
#
_cell.length_a   1.000
_cell.length_b   1.000
_cell.length_c   1.000
_cell.angle_alpha   90.00
_cell.angle_beta   90.00
_cell.angle_gamma   90.00
#
_symmetry.space_group_name_H-M   'P 1'
#
loop_
_entity.id
_entity.type
_entity.pdbx_description
1 polymer ?
#
loop_
_entity_poly.entity_id
_entity_poly.type
_entity_poly.pdbx_seq_one_letter_code
_entity_poly.pdbx_strand_id
1 'polypeptide(L)'
;MSFETDVAQLRASANPQRIDQIAQAFPSPDDIEPWHQLNALLWPDLSENENSRRAQLPAALDEYQDELRRYIRRYDDLRARRLDALSNYDVGIAYRVSGPEVGLADALRAVANHIGCCRAQILWLLGEQDRLAIPQLALF
;
A
#
# COMPACT_ATOMS: atom_id res chain seq x y z
N MET A 1 13.73 -18.59 -27.53
CA MET A 1 14.26 -17.90 -26.34
C MET A 1 13.35 -18.27 -25.19
N SER A 2 13.88 -18.62 -24.01
CA SER A 2 13.02 -19.03 -22.88
C SER A 2 12.56 -17.80 -22.10
N PHE A 3 11.44 -17.91 -21.37
CA PHE A 3 10.95 -16.83 -20.50
C PHE A 3 12.02 -16.33 -19.53
N GLU A 4 12.78 -17.25 -18.92
CA GLU A 4 13.85 -16.88 -17.99
C GLU A 4 15.00 -16.14 -18.69
N THR A 5 15.34 -16.51 -19.93
CA THR A 5 16.34 -15.76 -20.72
C THR A 5 15.83 -14.38 -21.09
N ASP A 6 14.55 -14.23 -21.47
CA ASP A 6 13.94 -12.94 -21.78
C ASP A 6 13.96 -12.02 -20.54
N VAL A 7 13.59 -12.53 -19.36
CA VAL A 7 13.60 -11.76 -18.10
C VAL A 7 15.03 -11.35 -17.72
N ALA A 8 16.01 -12.26 -17.85
CA ALA A 8 17.41 -11.94 -17.57
C ALA A 8 17.94 -10.83 -18.49
N GLN A 9 17.57 -10.86 -19.78
CA GLN A 9 17.92 -9.79 -20.73
C GLN A 9 17.27 -8.46 -20.36
N LEU A 10 15.98 -8.46 -19.98
CA LEU A 10 15.30 -7.25 -19.52
C LEU A 10 16.00 -6.65 -18.30
N ARG A 11 16.31 -7.46 -17.28
CA ARG A 11 17.05 -7.01 -16.09
C ARG A 11 18.44 -6.47 -16.45
N ALA A 12 19.17 -7.14 -17.33
CA ALA A 12 20.50 -6.71 -17.76
C ALA A 12 20.47 -5.42 -18.60
N SER A 13 19.36 -5.14 -19.28
CA SER A 13 19.17 -3.92 -20.06
C SER A 13 18.81 -2.69 -19.22
N ALA A 14 18.43 -2.89 -17.95
CA ALA A 14 18.04 -1.80 -17.05
C ALA A 14 19.22 -0.86 -16.77
N ASN A 15 18.96 0.45 -16.76
CA ASN A 15 19.94 1.45 -16.39
C ASN A 15 20.05 1.54 -14.83
N PRO A 16 21.18 1.14 -14.23
CA PRO A 16 21.31 1.11 -12.77
C PRO A 16 21.18 2.51 -12.14
N GLN A 17 21.71 3.55 -12.78
CA GLN A 17 21.61 4.92 -12.28
C GLN A 17 20.16 5.41 -12.26
N ARG A 18 19.38 5.05 -13.29
CA ARG A 18 17.96 5.41 -13.35
C ARG A 18 17.15 4.66 -12.29
N ILE A 19 17.47 3.39 -12.05
CA ILE A 19 16.87 2.60 -10.97
C ILE A 19 17.14 3.23 -9.60
N ASP A 20 18.37 3.67 -9.34
CA ASP A 20 18.74 4.37 -8.11
C ASP A 20 17.97 5.68 -7.95
N GLN A 21 17.91 6.49 -9.01
CA GLN A 21 17.15 7.74 -9.03
C GLN A 21 15.67 7.52 -8.75
N ILE A 22 15.07 6.48 -9.33
CA ILE A 22 13.68 6.11 -9.06
C ILE A 22 13.51 5.79 -7.57
N ALA A 23 14.30 4.85 -7.03
CA ALA A 23 14.18 4.46 -5.62
C ALA A 23 14.35 5.63 -4.64
N GLN A 24 15.25 6.57 -4.96
CA GLN A 24 15.50 7.78 -4.15
C GLN A 24 14.42 8.85 -4.29
N ALA A 25 13.75 8.94 -5.43
CA ALA A 25 12.67 9.91 -5.65
C ALA A 25 11.40 9.58 -4.83
N PHE A 26 11.27 8.33 -4.37
CA PHE A 26 10.18 7.90 -3.51
C PHE A 26 10.51 8.18 -2.03
N PRO A 27 9.57 8.80 -1.28
CA PRO A 27 9.81 9.26 0.08
C PRO A 27 9.96 8.11 1.08
N SER A 28 10.27 8.42 2.34
CA SER A 28 10.19 7.42 3.42
C SER A 28 8.74 6.91 3.55
N PRO A 29 8.50 5.63 3.91
CA PRO A 29 7.14 5.18 4.22
C PRO A 29 6.44 6.05 5.26
N ASP A 30 7.21 6.63 6.19
CA ASP A 30 6.70 7.52 7.24
C ASP A 30 6.13 8.82 6.69
N ASP A 31 6.69 9.33 5.59
CA ASP A 31 6.29 10.58 4.93
C ASP A 31 5.11 10.38 3.95
N ILE A 32 4.60 9.15 3.79
CA ILE A 32 3.46 8.89 2.92
C ILE A 32 2.17 9.31 3.62
N GLU A 33 1.65 10.47 3.25
CA GLU A 33 0.41 11.00 3.82
C GLU A 33 -0.79 10.05 3.59
N PRO A 34 -1.74 9.98 4.55
CA PRO A 34 -3.03 9.34 4.32
C PRO A 34 -3.76 10.02 3.16
N TRP A 35 -4.56 9.24 2.44
CA TRP A 35 -5.45 9.82 1.45
C TRP A 35 -6.45 10.79 2.09
N HIS A 36 -6.55 12.00 1.54
CA HIS A 36 -7.53 12.99 1.99
C HIS A 36 -8.97 12.58 1.70
N GLN A 37 -9.18 11.75 0.68
CA GLN A 37 -10.48 11.24 0.28
C GLN A 37 -10.36 9.76 -0.10
N LEU A 38 -11.26 8.94 0.45
CA LEU A 38 -11.43 7.54 0.05
C LEU A 38 -12.73 7.38 -0.71
N ASN A 39 -12.69 6.54 -1.74
CA ASN A 39 -13.91 6.07 -2.39
C ASN A 39 -14.76 5.31 -1.34
N ALA A 40 -16.09 5.44 -1.44
CA ALA A 40 -17.01 4.78 -0.50
C ALA A 40 -16.77 3.26 -0.36
N LEU A 41 -16.34 2.60 -1.44
CA LEU A 41 -16.06 1.16 -1.49
C LEU A 41 -14.77 0.75 -0.77
N LEU A 42 -13.93 1.72 -0.39
CA LEU A 42 -12.67 1.47 0.31
C LEU A 42 -12.82 1.68 1.81
N TRP A 43 -13.99 2.06 2.31
CA TRP A 43 -14.18 2.16 3.76
C TRP A 43 -14.28 0.78 4.40
N PRO A 44 -13.81 0.63 5.64
CA PRO A 44 -14.02 -0.58 6.42
C PRO A 44 -15.50 -0.96 6.47
N ASP A 45 -15.80 -2.22 6.19
CA ASP A 45 -17.17 -2.74 6.22
C ASP A 45 -17.58 -3.04 7.66
N LEU A 46 -18.27 -2.06 8.27
CA LEU A 46 -18.76 -2.15 9.64
C LEU A 46 -20.28 -2.17 9.68
N SER A 47 -20.81 -2.89 10.67
CA SER A 47 -22.27 -2.94 10.90
C SER A 47 -22.87 -1.55 11.06
N GLU A 48 -24.09 -1.34 10.58
CA GLU A 48 -24.87 -0.13 10.87
C GLU A 48 -25.33 -0.08 12.33
N ASN A 49 -25.41 -1.22 13.02
CA ASN A 49 -25.74 -1.27 14.44
C ASN A 49 -24.54 -0.80 15.28
N GLU A 50 -24.72 0.26 16.08
CA GLU A 50 -23.61 0.85 16.84
C GLU A 50 -22.97 -0.10 17.86
N ASN A 51 -23.73 -1.02 18.48
CA ASN A 51 -23.15 -1.98 19.43
C ASN A 51 -22.30 -3.01 18.71
N SER A 52 -22.78 -3.55 17.59
CA SER A 52 -22.01 -4.45 16.72
C SER A 52 -20.79 -3.75 16.15
N ARG A 53 -20.94 -2.51 15.67
CA ARG A 53 -19.84 -1.69 15.19
C ARG A 53 -18.77 -1.47 16.26
N ARG A 54 -19.17 -1.09 17.48
CA ARG A 54 -18.25 -0.92 18.62
C ARG A 54 -17.46 -2.19 18.91
N ALA A 55 -18.09 -3.35 18.80
CA ALA A 55 -17.43 -4.64 19.00
C ALA A 55 -16.48 -5.01 17.84
N GLN A 56 -16.75 -4.55 16.62
CA GLN A 56 -15.92 -4.82 15.44
C GLN A 56 -14.68 -3.93 15.36
N LEU A 57 -14.74 -2.70 15.87
CA LEU A 57 -13.68 -1.69 15.72
C LEU A 57 -12.27 -2.18 16.12
N PRO A 58 -12.05 -2.86 17.27
CA PRO A 58 -10.71 -3.32 17.64
C PRO A 58 -10.11 -4.30 16.62
N ALA A 59 -10.90 -5.28 16.17
CA ALA A 59 -10.46 -6.27 15.19
C ALA A 59 -10.17 -5.62 13.83
N ALA A 60 -11.02 -4.68 13.38
CA ALA A 60 -10.79 -3.94 12.15
C ALA A 60 -9.50 -3.09 12.23
N LEU A 61 -9.28 -2.39 13.35
CA LEU A 61 -8.05 -1.63 13.57
C LEU A 61 -6.80 -2.51 13.49
N ASP A 62 -6.82 -3.67 14.16
CA ASP A 62 -5.71 -4.62 14.13
C ASP A 62 -5.43 -5.11 12.69
N GLU A 63 -6.49 -5.45 11.94
CA GLU A 63 -6.37 -5.90 10.55
C GLU A 63 -5.72 -4.86 9.64
N TYR A 64 -6.21 -3.61 9.65
CA TYR A 64 -5.65 -2.56 8.81
C TYR A 64 -4.26 -2.13 9.25
N GLN A 65 -3.94 -2.19 10.55
CA GLN A 65 -2.57 -1.98 11.03
C GLN A 65 -1.62 -3.08 10.56
N ASP A 66 -2.05 -4.34 10.56
CA ASP A 66 -1.27 -5.46 10.01
C ASP A 66 -1.09 -5.36 8.51
N GLU A 67 -2.11 -4.91 7.79
CA GLU A 67 -2.04 -4.61 6.37
C GLU A 67 -1.06 -3.47 6.07
N LEU A 68 -1.15 -2.35 6.81
CA LEU A 68 -0.22 -1.24 6.70
C LEU A 68 1.23 -1.69 6.95
N ARG A 69 1.48 -2.49 8.00
CA ARG A 69 2.81 -3.07 8.28
C ARG A 69 3.31 -3.93 7.13
N ARG A 70 2.45 -4.70 6.48
CA ARG A 70 2.81 -5.50 5.29
C ARG A 70 3.19 -4.62 4.10
N TYR A 71 2.42 -3.57 3.81
CA TYR A 71 2.74 -2.66 2.71
C TYR A 71 4.01 -1.86 2.95
N ILE A 72 4.25 -1.37 4.18
CA ILE A 72 5.51 -0.69 4.53
C ILE A 72 6.70 -1.62 4.29
N ARG A 73 6.65 -2.87 4.78
CA ARG A 73 7.73 -3.86 4.54
C ARG A 73 7.96 -4.10 3.05
N ARG A 74 6.88 -4.22 2.26
CA ARG A 74 7.01 -4.42 0.81
C ARG A 74 7.59 -3.19 0.11
N TYR A 75 7.20 -1.99 0.54
CA TYR A 75 7.71 -0.75 0.00
C TYR A 75 9.20 -0.57 0.28
N ASP A 76 9.64 -0.83 1.51
CA ASP A 76 11.05 -0.79 1.88
C ASP A 76 11.88 -1.85 1.14
N ASP A 77 11.34 -3.07 0.98
CA ASP A 77 11.97 -4.12 0.18
C ASP A 77 12.19 -3.67 -1.27
N LEU A 78 11.18 -3.06 -1.89
CA LEU A 78 11.28 -2.47 -3.24
C LEU A 78 12.31 -1.35 -3.31
N ARG A 79 12.38 -0.46 -2.30
CA ARG A 79 13.37 0.64 -2.29
C ARG A 79 14.79 0.13 -2.10
N ALA A 80 14.99 -0.84 -1.22
CA ALA A 80 16.31 -1.37 -0.90
C ALA A 80 16.86 -2.27 -2.02
N ARG A 81 16.06 -3.25 -2.45
CA ARG A 81 16.46 -4.28 -3.43
C ARG A 81 16.11 -3.92 -4.87
N ARG A 82 15.34 -2.85 -5.10
CA ARG A 82 15.03 -2.33 -6.43
C ARG A 82 14.43 -3.42 -7.32
N LEU A 83 14.99 -3.65 -8.50
CA LEU A 83 14.54 -4.70 -9.42
C LEU A 83 14.60 -6.10 -8.81
N ASP A 84 15.51 -6.37 -7.86
CA ASP A 84 15.65 -7.69 -7.24
C ASP A 84 14.48 -8.04 -6.29
N ALA A 85 13.64 -7.06 -5.96
CA ALA A 85 12.38 -7.28 -5.25
C ALA A 85 11.19 -7.54 -6.19
N LEU A 86 11.32 -7.30 -7.49
CA LEU A 86 10.29 -7.61 -8.48
C LEU A 86 10.35 -9.09 -8.87
N SER A 87 9.19 -9.72 -9.03
CA SER A 87 9.12 -11.10 -9.52
C SER A 87 9.48 -11.17 -11.00
N ASN A 88 9.85 -12.36 -11.48
CA ASN A 88 10.07 -12.57 -12.91
C ASN A 88 8.80 -12.35 -13.73
N TYR A 89 7.62 -12.59 -13.15
CA TYR A 89 6.34 -12.27 -13.78
C TYR A 89 6.16 -10.77 -13.98
N ASP A 90 6.45 -9.96 -12.96
CA ASP A 90 6.33 -8.50 -13.05
C ASP A 90 7.21 -7.96 -14.19
N VAL A 91 8.47 -8.40 -14.22
CA VAL A 91 9.44 -7.94 -15.23
C VAL A 91 9.14 -8.49 -16.62
N GLY A 92 8.85 -9.80 -16.73
CA GLY A 92 8.74 -10.49 -18.01
C GLY A 92 7.37 -10.43 -18.67
N ILE A 93 6.32 -10.09 -17.92
CA ILE A 93 4.94 -10.01 -18.42
C ILE A 93 4.38 -8.61 -18.21
N ALA A 94 4.23 -8.16 -16.96
CA ALA A 94 3.51 -6.92 -16.65
C ALA A 94 4.21 -5.68 -17.23
N TYR A 95 5.55 -5.65 -17.17
CA TYR A 95 6.36 -4.50 -17.58
C TYR A 95 7.25 -4.77 -18.80
N ARG A 96 6.99 -5.85 -19.53
CA ARG A 96 7.79 -6.25 -20.70
C ARG A 96 7.94 -5.12 -21.73
N VAL A 97 6.87 -4.39 -21.98
CA VAL A 97 6.81 -3.33 -23.01
C VAL A 97 7.39 -2.02 -22.48
N SER A 98 7.08 -1.66 -21.23
CA SER A 98 7.46 -0.39 -20.61
C SER A 98 8.88 -0.37 -20.06
N GLY A 99 9.46 -1.55 -19.83
CA GLY A 99 10.79 -1.72 -19.29
C GLY A 99 10.83 -1.84 -17.75
N PRO A 100 11.92 -2.41 -17.22
CA PRO A 100 12.07 -2.70 -15.79
C PRO A 100 12.06 -1.45 -14.91
N GLU A 101 12.56 -0.30 -15.38
CA GLU A 101 12.54 0.96 -14.64
C GLU A 101 11.12 1.45 -14.39
N VAL A 102 10.27 1.40 -15.42
CA VAL A 102 8.85 1.74 -15.29
C VAL A 102 8.17 0.77 -14.33
N GLY A 103 8.50 -0.53 -14.43
CA GLY A 103 7.99 -1.53 -13.51
C GLY A 103 8.32 -1.26 -12.04
N LEU A 104 9.55 -0.86 -11.74
CA LEU A 104 9.92 -0.47 -10.37
C LEU A 104 9.13 0.77 -9.92
N ALA A 105 9.04 1.80 -10.76
CA ALA A 105 8.33 3.04 -10.42
C ALA A 105 6.84 2.78 -10.17
N ASP A 106 6.21 1.94 -10.99
CA ASP A 106 4.79 1.59 -10.86
C ASP A 106 4.54 0.70 -9.64
N ALA A 107 5.40 -0.26 -9.35
CA ALA A 107 5.31 -1.06 -8.14
C ALA A 107 5.45 -0.20 -6.87
N LEU A 108 6.43 0.72 -6.84
CA LEU A 108 6.60 1.66 -5.73
C LEU A 108 5.37 2.57 -5.57
N ARG A 109 4.84 3.11 -6.68
CA ARG A 109 3.63 3.95 -6.65
C ARG A 109 2.40 3.18 -6.16
N ALA A 110 2.22 1.95 -6.63
CA ALA A 110 1.11 1.11 -6.20
C ALA A 110 1.16 0.84 -4.69
N VAL A 111 2.31 0.42 -4.16
CA VAL A 111 2.45 0.14 -2.74
C VAL A 111 2.35 1.42 -1.89
N ALA A 112 2.90 2.55 -2.34
CA ALA A 112 2.72 3.84 -1.67
C ALA A 112 1.23 4.25 -1.61
N ASN A 113 0.48 4.02 -2.68
CA ASN A 113 -0.96 4.25 -2.72
C ASN A 113 -1.70 3.37 -1.70
N HIS A 114 -1.34 2.09 -1.58
CA HIS A 114 -1.91 1.20 -0.57
C HIS A 114 -1.59 1.65 0.86
N ILE A 115 -0.36 2.13 1.13
CA ILE A 115 0.01 2.72 2.41
C ILE A 115 -0.88 3.93 2.75
N GLY A 116 -1.01 4.88 1.82
CA GLY A 116 -1.85 6.07 2.01
C GLY A 116 -3.33 5.72 2.22
N CYS A 117 -3.83 4.70 1.52
CA CYS A 117 -5.17 4.17 1.69
C CYS A 117 -5.38 3.58 3.10
N CYS A 118 -4.51 2.65 3.52
CA CYS A 118 -4.59 2.03 4.85
C CYS A 118 -4.48 3.06 5.98
N ARG A 119 -3.61 4.06 5.87
CA ARG A 119 -3.52 5.14 6.86
C ARG A 119 -4.84 5.91 6.97
N ALA A 120 -5.48 6.23 5.85
CA ALA A 120 -6.78 6.89 5.85
C ALA A 120 -7.89 6.03 6.48
N GLN A 121 -7.91 4.72 6.19
CA GLN A 121 -8.85 3.77 6.80
C GLN A 121 -8.66 3.69 8.33
N ILE A 122 -7.40 3.60 8.79
CA ILE A 122 -7.07 3.58 10.23
C ILE A 122 -7.52 4.88 10.90
N LEU A 123 -7.23 6.04 10.32
CA LEU A 123 -7.65 7.34 10.87
C LEU A 123 -9.18 7.43 11.01
N TRP A 124 -9.90 6.93 10.02
CA TRP A 124 -11.37 6.87 10.09
C TRP A 124 -11.86 5.94 11.19
N LEU A 125 -11.26 4.74 11.35
CA LEU A 125 -11.61 3.81 12.42
C LEU A 125 -11.36 4.40 13.81
N LEU A 126 -10.25 5.12 13.99
CA LEU A 126 -9.95 5.84 15.24
C LEU A 126 -10.99 6.94 15.51
N GLY A 127 -11.35 7.72 14.49
CA GLY A 127 -12.42 8.71 14.62
C GLY A 127 -13.79 8.09 14.95
N GLU A 128 -14.09 6.92 14.38
CA GLU A 128 -15.33 6.19 14.67
C GLU A 128 -15.33 5.61 16.09
N GLN A 129 -14.17 5.14 16.57
CA GLN A 129 -13.99 4.73 17.96
C GLN A 129 -14.25 5.87 18.93
N ASP A 130 -13.69 7.06 18.65
CA ASP A 130 -13.92 8.26 19.45
C ASP A 130 -15.39 8.69 19.42
N ARG A 131 -16.03 8.67 18.24
CA ARG A 131 -17.46 8.98 18.07
C ARG A 131 -18.34 8.07 18.93
N LEU A 132 -18.05 6.77 18.97
CA LEU A 132 -18.83 5.77 19.69
C LEU A 132 -18.51 5.69 21.19
N ALA A 133 -17.42 6.31 21.64
CA ALA A 133 -17.02 6.40 23.04
C ALA A 133 -17.76 7.51 23.80
N ILE A 134 -18.25 8.54 23.10
CA ILE A 134 -19.07 9.60 23.69
C ILE A 134 -20.43 8.97 24.08
N PRO A 135 -20.86 9.04 25.36
CA PRO A 135 -22.20 8.62 25.72
C PRO A 135 -23.18 9.44 24.89
N GLN A 136 -23.97 8.79 24.03
CA GLN A 136 -25.16 9.44 23.51
C GLN A 136 -26.00 9.80 24.72
N LEU A 137 -25.97 11.06 25.12
CA LEU A 137 -26.91 11.60 26.08
C LEU A 137 -28.28 11.20 25.55
N ALA A 138 -28.90 10.24 26.22
CA ALA A 138 -30.30 9.93 26.02
C ALA A 138 -31.03 11.26 26.22
N LEU A 139 -31.42 11.87 25.11
CA LEU A 139 -32.42 12.93 25.11
C LEU A 139 -33.70 12.22 25.57
N PHE A 140 -33.89 12.21 26.88
CA PHE A 140 -35.16 11.87 27.53
C PHE A 140 -36.23 12.88 27.12
#